data_AF-A0A0L0AJH5-F1
#
_entry.id   AF-A0A0L0AJH5-F1
#
_cell.length_a   1.000
_cell.length_b   1.000
_cell.length_c   1.000
_cell.angle_alpha   90.00
_cell.angle_beta   90.00
_cell.angle_gamma   90.00
#
_symmetry.space_group_name_H-M   'P 1'
#
loop_
_entity.id
_entity.type
_entity.pdbx_description
1 polymer ?
#
loop_
_entity_poly.entity_id
_entity_poly.type
_entity_poly.pdbx_seq_one_letter_code
_entity_poly.pdbx_strand_id
1 'polypeptide(L)'
;MLPSGCKACERQGVAIYPLRVAAVPRRLVSPGWLPAVPEQETVLSGGEFKYALRTLREGYVYILLDNTVWQGYQVTGAGFLRQFDAYDMPQGERVEPLSPACLTHHHDVIASFINIPPGYKEAKVAFSSDPWSRTVLDEYQNATRPDTRFIHLTLADNQVTVREKNRSLTLKPDLKALTTNVLEFATESYLNITGEGGKSEGAHGFYPRMSQEKQVALANRVALLQQQFVAPVCALVLDDPVGVVQELNHARLDV
;
A
#
# COMPACT_ATOMS: atom_id res chain seq x y z
N MET A 1 29.35 10.41 8.24
CA MET A 1 28.45 10.11 7.11
C MET A 1 27.05 10.49 7.54
N LEU A 2 26.44 11.49 6.90
CA LEU A 2 25.04 11.82 7.14
C LEU A 2 24.19 10.63 6.65
N PRO A 3 23.27 10.07 7.44
CA PRO A 3 22.38 9.02 6.97
C PRO A 3 21.63 9.58 5.75
N SER A 4 21.66 8.84 4.64
CA SER A 4 20.99 9.20 3.39
C SER A 4 19.58 9.69 3.70
N GLY A 5 19.34 10.99 3.49
CA GLY A 5 18.12 11.67 3.91
C GLY A 5 16.87 10.98 3.38
N CYS A 6 15.82 10.95 4.20
CA CYS A 6 14.51 10.49 3.78
C CYS A 6 13.98 11.44 2.69
N LYS A 7 14.00 11.00 1.43
CA LYS A 7 13.49 11.79 0.29
C LYS A 7 11.97 11.87 0.23
N ALA A 8 11.24 11.42 1.26
CA ALA A 8 9.78 11.44 1.25
C ALA A 8 9.22 12.87 1.15
N CYS A 9 9.84 13.83 1.84
CA CYS A 9 9.40 15.22 1.84
C CYS A 9 9.69 15.95 0.52
N GLU A 10 10.58 15.41 -0.32
CA GLU A 10 10.98 16.01 -1.60
C GLU A 10 10.12 15.50 -2.77
N ARG A 11 9.25 14.51 -2.54
CA ARG A 11 8.40 13.92 -3.58
C ARG A 11 7.38 14.94 -4.08
N GLN A 12 7.26 15.01 -5.41
CA GLN A 12 6.34 15.92 -6.09
C GLN A 12 5.43 15.15 -7.05
N GLY A 13 4.34 15.80 -7.44
CA GLY A 13 3.35 15.25 -8.36
C GLY A 13 2.20 14.52 -7.67
N VAL A 14 1.37 13.87 -8.47
CA VAL A 14 0.09 13.30 -8.04
C VAL A 14 0.33 12.20 -7.02
N ALA A 15 -0.28 12.35 -5.85
CA ALA A 15 -0.13 11.43 -4.72
C ALA A 15 -1.18 10.31 -4.80
N ILE A 16 -0.73 9.07 -4.62
CA ILE A 16 -1.58 7.88 -4.57
C ILE A 16 -1.28 7.14 -3.26
N TYR A 17 -2.32 6.75 -2.53
CA TYR A 17 -2.22 5.97 -1.29
C TYR A 17 -2.31 4.48 -1.61
N PRO A 18 -1.22 3.70 -1.59
CA PRO A 18 -1.30 2.30 -1.93
C PRO A 18 -1.86 1.45 -0.78
N LEU A 19 -2.74 0.53 -1.15
CA LEU A 19 -3.35 -0.50 -0.32
C LEU A 19 -3.09 -1.85 -0.96
N ARG A 20 -3.32 -2.93 -0.21
CA ARG A 20 -3.31 -4.30 -0.73
C ARG A 20 -4.56 -5.04 -0.30
N VAL A 21 -4.92 -6.05 -1.07
CA VAL A 21 -5.88 -7.07 -0.63
C VAL A 21 -5.19 -8.03 0.33
N ALA A 22 -5.90 -8.41 1.38
CA ALA A 22 -5.43 -9.30 2.43
C ALA A 22 -6.54 -10.26 2.86
N ALA A 23 -6.17 -11.45 3.30
CA ALA A 23 -7.08 -12.38 3.96
C ALA A 23 -6.99 -12.15 5.47
N VAL A 24 -8.14 -11.90 6.09
CA VAL A 24 -8.21 -11.54 7.50
C VAL A 24 -9.27 -12.39 8.21
N PRO A 25 -9.10 -12.72 9.50
CA PRO A 25 -10.13 -13.42 10.26
C PRO A 25 -11.49 -12.72 10.16
N ARG A 26 -12.55 -13.49 9.91
CA ARG A 26 -13.92 -13.00 9.67
C ARG A 26 -14.45 -12.17 10.84
N ARG A 27 -14.04 -12.53 12.06
CA ARG A 27 -14.46 -11.90 13.32
C ARG A 27 -13.78 -10.55 13.60
N LEU A 28 -12.76 -10.14 12.83
CA LEU A 28 -12.13 -8.83 13.01
C LEU A 28 -13.10 -7.68 12.75
N VAL A 29 -12.92 -6.61 13.54
CA VAL A 29 -13.74 -5.40 13.63
C VAL A 29 -15.13 -5.69 14.17
N SER A 30 -16.01 -6.27 13.36
CA SER A 30 -17.32 -6.79 13.77
C SER A 30 -17.84 -7.77 12.71
N PRO A 31 -18.79 -8.66 13.06
CA PRO A 31 -19.39 -9.57 12.08
C PRO A 31 -20.07 -8.85 10.90
N GLY A 32 -20.56 -7.63 11.11
CA GLY A 32 -21.21 -6.81 10.08
C GLY A 32 -20.24 -5.95 9.26
N TRP A 33 -18.94 -5.92 9.60
CA TRP A 33 -17.94 -5.20 8.83
C TRP A 33 -17.62 -5.97 7.53
N LEU A 34 -18.11 -5.44 6.41
CA LEU A 34 -17.98 -5.99 5.06
C LEU A 34 -17.27 -4.96 4.17
N PRO A 35 -15.94 -4.89 4.21
CA PRO A 35 -15.19 -3.94 3.41
C PRO A 35 -15.33 -4.27 1.91
N ALA A 36 -15.41 -3.23 1.08
CA ALA A 36 -15.35 -3.41 -0.36
C ALA A 36 -13.92 -3.77 -0.78
N VAL A 37 -13.77 -4.86 -1.51
CA VAL A 37 -12.50 -5.32 -2.10
C VAL A 37 -12.69 -5.60 -3.60
N PRO A 38 -11.64 -5.48 -4.42
CA PRO A 38 -11.67 -5.97 -5.78
C PRO A 38 -12.00 -7.46 -5.82
N GLU A 39 -12.61 -7.92 -6.91
CA GLU A 39 -12.85 -9.35 -7.13
C GLU A 39 -11.53 -10.12 -7.06
N GLN A 40 -11.54 -11.24 -6.33
CA GLN A 40 -10.39 -12.10 -6.13
C GLN A 40 -10.62 -13.40 -6.89
N GLU A 41 -9.61 -13.89 -7.61
CA GLU A 41 -9.70 -15.15 -8.35
C GLU A 41 -9.93 -16.34 -7.42
N THR A 42 -9.42 -16.28 -6.19
CA THR A 42 -9.57 -17.33 -5.19
C THR A 42 -10.77 -17.06 -4.30
N VAL A 43 -11.66 -18.05 -4.16
CA VAL A 43 -12.75 -18.00 -3.18
C VAL A 43 -12.26 -18.55 -1.84
N LEU A 44 -12.44 -17.77 -0.77
CA LEU A 44 -12.14 -18.23 0.59
C LEU A 44 -13.25 -19.20 1.06
N SER A 45 -12.94 -20.50 1.07
CA SER A 45 -13.80 -21.55 1.62
C SER A 45 -13.57 -21.74 3.12
N GLY A 46 -14.63 -22.08 3.88
CA GLY A 46 -14.57 -22.41 5.32
C GLY A 46 -15.25 -21.36 6.23
N GLY A 47 -15.30 -20.10 5.79
CA GLY A 47 -16.02 -19.04 6.51
C GLY A 47 -15.28 -18.44 7.71
N GLU A 48 -14.05 -18.88 7.99
CA GLU A 48 -13.19 -18.31 9.04
C GLU A 48 -12.52 -17.00 8.62
N PHE A 49 -12.37 -16.78 7.31
CA PHE A 49 -11.72 -15.62 6.73
C PHE A 49 -12.65 -14.81 5.83
N LYS A 50 -12.28 -13.55 5.63
CA LYS A 50 -12.83 -12.66 4.61
C LYS A 50 -11.69 -11.85 3.98
N TYR A 51 -11.90 -11.37 2.76
CA TYR A 51 -11.00 -10.38 2.18
C TYR A 51 -11.26 -9.00 2.78
N ALA A 52 -10.20 -8.25 2.99
CA ALA A 52 -10.23 -6.85 3.40
C ALA A 52 -9.08 -6.09 2.73
N LEU A 53 -9.15 -4.76 2.77
CA LEU A 53 -8.00 -3.93 2.40
C LEU A 53 -7.10 -3.73 3.62
N ARG A 54 -5.80 -3.74 3.38
CA ARG A 54 -4.77 -3.39 4.37
C ARG A 54 -3.80 -2.38 3.80
N THR A 55 -3.08 -1.67 4.66
CA THR A 55 -1.85 -0.98 4.25
C THR A 55 -0.85 -1.99 3.68
N LEU A 56 0.06 -1.52 2.83
CA LEU A 56 1.12 -2.38 2.31
C LEU A 56 1.95 -2.99 3.46
N ARG A 57 2.37 -4.23 3.27
CA ARG A 57 3.38 -4.89 4.12
C ARG A 57 4.78 -4.62 3.57
N GLU A 58 5.81 -5.00 4.32
CA GLU A 58 7.20 -4.96 3.85
C GLU A 58 7.37 -5.67 2.51
N GLY A 59 8.10 -5.01 1.61
CA GLY A 59 8.28 -5.40 0.22
C GLY A 59 8.60 -4.19 -0.66
N TYR A 60 8.22 -4.25 -1.93
CA TYR A 60 8.62 -3.30 -2.95
C TYR A 60 7.43 -2.90 -3.84
N VAL A 61 7.32 -1.61 -4.15
CA VAL A 61 6.39 -1.09 -5.16
C VAL A 61 7.21 -0.60 -6.35
N TYR A 62 6.84 -1.07 -7.54
CA TYR A 62 7.45 -0.65 -8.80
C TYR A 62 6.41 0.08 -9.66
N ILE A 63 6.84 1.19 -10.25
CA ILE A 63 6.03 2.01 -11.15
C ILE A 63 6.78 2.17 -12.47
N LEU A 64 6.18 1.69 -13.55
CA LEU A 64 6.68 1.94 -14.91
C LEU A 64 5.86 3.07 -15.54
N LEU A 65 6.49 4.23 -15.70
CA LEU A 65 5.89 5.45 -16.24
C LEU A 65 6.08 5.49 -17.76
N ASP A 66 5.00 5.68 -18.52
CA ASP A 66 4.96 5.72 -19.99
C ASP A 66 5.78 4.60 -20.67
N ASN A 67 5.89 3.43 -20.03
CA ASN A 67 6.74 2.30 -20.48
C ASN A 67 8.24 2.63 -20.65
N THR A 68 8.75 3.69 -19.99
CA THR A 68 10.12 4.19 -20.21
C THR A 68 10.90 4.44 -18.93
N VAL A 69 10.25 4.89 -17.85
CA VAL A 69 10.94 5.29 -16.61
C VAL A 69 10.45 4.45 -15.45
N TRP A 70 11.39 3.89 -14.69
CA TRP A 70 11.10 3.19 -13.45
C TRP A 70 11.15 4.12 -12.24
N GLN A 71 10.19 3.96 -11.34
CA GLN A 71 10.30 4.39 -9.94
C GLN A 71 10.18 3.15 -9.03
N GLY A 72 11.03 3.07 -8.02
CA GLY A 72 10.98 2.03 -7.00
C GLY A 72 10.71 2.61 -5.61
N TYR A 73 9.91 1.90 -4.82
CA TYR A 73 9.74 2.18 -3.39
C TYR A 73 9.94 0.91 -2.56
N GLN A 74 10.77 0.99 -1.54
CA GLN A 74 10.79 0.04 -0.44
C GLN A 74 9.64 0.37 0.52
N VAL A 75 8.96 -0.66 1.01
CA VAL A 75 7.91 -0.53 2.02
C VAL A 75 8.47 -1.00 3.37
N THR A 76 8.39 -0.17 4.41
CA THR A 76 8.75 -0.61 5.78
C THR A 76 7.74 -1.63 6.30
N GLY A 77 8.08 -2.37 7.37
CA GLY A 77 7.10 -3.23 8.07
C GLY A 77 5.80 -2.51 8.42
N ALA A 78 5.90 -1.24 8.83
CA ALA A 78 4.75 -0.40 9.14
C ALA A 78 4.04 0.18 7.91
N GLY A 79 4.41 -0.15 6.67
CA GLY A 79 3.72 0.30 5.46
C GLY A 79 4.13 1.68 4.93
N PHE A 80 5.28 2.23 5.35
CA PHE A 80 5.77 3.52 4.87
C PHE A 80 6.76 3.36 3.72
N LEU A 81 6.76 4.29 2.78
CA LEU A 81 7.47 4.18 1.52
C LEU A 81 8.80 4.95 1.54
N ARG A 82 9.87 4.32 1.05
CA ARG A 82 11.19 4.92 0.78
C ARG A 82 11.52 4.75 -0.69
N GLN A 83 11.65 5.85 -1.40
CA GLN A 83 11.94 5.82 -2.83
C GLN A 83 13.42 5.48 -3.07
N PHE A 84 13.67 4.65 -4.07
CA PHE A 84 15.00 4.24 -4.52
C PHE A 84 15.07 4.20 -6.05
N ASP A 85 16.27 4.07 -6.60
CA ASP A 85 16.47 3.83 -8.04
C ASP A 85 16.24 2.34 -8.34
N ALA A 86 15.26 2.02 -9.19
CA ALA A 86 14.92 0.63 -9.49
C ALA A 86 16.11 -0.20 -10.01
N TYR A 87 17.07 0.42 -10.71
CA TYR A 87 18.27 -0.26 -11.22
C TYR A 87 19.44 -0.30 -10.23
N ASP A 88 19.33 0.40 -9.10
CA ASP A 88 20.30 0.44 -8.01
C ASP A 88 19.61 0.22 -6.66
N MET A 89 19.31 -1.06 -6.40
CA MET A 89 18.60 -1.50 -5.21
C MET A 89 19.47 -1.29 -3.94
N PRO A 90 19.01 -0.52 -2.94
CA PRO A 90 19.64 -0.44 -1.63
C PRO A 90 20.01 -1.81 -1.04
N GLN A 91 21.24 -1.88 -0.52
CA GLN A 91 21.74 -3.05 0.19
C GLN A 91 21.10 -3.17 1.56
N GLY A 92 20.57 -4.35 1.89
CA GLY A 92 19.96 -4.65 3.18
C GLY A 92 18.91 -5.75 3.07
N GLU A 93 18.83 -6.61 4.08
CA GLU A 93 17.84 -7.68 4.12
C GLU A 93 16.43 -7.17 4.48
N ARG A 94 16.34 -6.01 5.12
CA ARG A 94 15.08 -5.40 5.59
C ARG A 94 15.03 -3.91 5.34
N VAL A 95 13.81 -3.39 5.27
CA VAL A 95 13.55 -1.96 5.12
C VAL A 95 13.43 -1.31 6.51
N GLU A 96 14.44 -0.53 6.87
CA GLU A 96 14.49 0.15 8.18
C GLU A 96 13.25 1.03 8.44
N PRO A 97 12.68 1.01 9.67
CA PRO A 97 11.59 1.91 10.07
C PRO A 97 11.94 3.39 9.89
N LEU A 98 10.93 4.26 9.83
CA LEU A 98 11.16 5.70 9.85
C LEU A 98 11.80 6.12 11.19
N SER A 99 12.67 7.14 11.14
CA SER A 99 13.30 7.63 12.36
C SER A 99 12.27 8.24 13.32
N PRO A 100 12.49 8.19 14.66
CA PRO A 100 11.59 8.80 15.63
C PRO A 100 11.28 10.28 15.34
N ALA A 101 12.28 11.04 14.90
CA ALA A 101 12.09 12.44 14.51
C ALA A 101 11.09 12.59 13.35
N CYS A 102 11.15 11.72 12.34
CA CYS A 102 10.16 11.73 11.24
C CYS A 102 8.75 11.43 11.74
N LEU A 103 8.60 10.52 12.70
CA LEU A 103 7.31 10.18 13.29
C LEU A 103 6.73 11.34 14.10
N THR A 104 7.56 12.04 14.88
CA THR A 104 7.14 13.23 15.64
C THR A 104 6.64 14.35 14.74
N HIS A 105 7.23 14.52 13.56
CA HIS A 105 6.84 15.55 12.59
C HIS A 105 5.76 15.08 11.59
N HIS A 106 5.11 13.94 11.83
CA HIS A 106 4.09 13.35 10.94
C HIS A 106 4.56 13.08 9.50
N HIS A 107 5.87 12.94 9.28
CA HIS A 107 6.40 12.63 7.95
C HIS A 107 6.02 11.22 7.48
N ASP A 108 5.56 10.35 8.38
CA ASP A 108 4.91 9.08 8.07
C ASP A 108 3.65 9.24 7.22
N VAL A 109 2.90 10.34 7.40
CA VAL A 109 1.75 10.65 6.56
C VAL A 109 2.20 10.89 5.12
N ILE A 110 3.25 11.69 4.91
CA ILE A 110 3.81 11.95 3.58
C ILE A 110 4.40 10.67 2.99
N ALA A 111 5.12 9.89 3.80
CA ALA A 111 5.71 8.63 3.40
C ALA A 111 4.67 7.53 3.12
N SER A 112 3.38 7.74 3.40
CA SER A 112 2.32 6.79 3.06
C SER A 112 1.85 6.89 1.60
N PHE A 113 2.40 7.82 0.80
CA PHE A 113 2.02 8.02 -0.60
C PHE A 113 3.18 7.67 -1.56
N ILE A 114 2.84 7.04 -2.68
CA ILE A 114 3.66 7.12 -3.90
C ILE A 114 3.32 8.42 -4.62
N ASN A 115 4.26 8.95 -5.39
CA ASN A 115 4.07 10.21 -6.12
C ASN A 115 4.51 10.05 -7.57
N ILE A 116 3.59 10.31 -8.49
CA ILE A 116 3.90 10.33 -9.91
C ILE A 116 4.18 11.78 -10.31
N PRO A 117 5.41 12.12 -10.74
CA PRO A 117 5.76 13.47 -11.18
C PRO A 117 4.92 13.90 -12.40
N PRO A 118 4.80 15.22 -12.65
CA PRO A 118 4.11 15.72 -13.84
C PRO A 118 4.83 15.29 -15.12
N GLY A 119 4.09 15.26 -16.23
CA GLY A 119 4.63 14.99 -17.57
C GLY A 119 4.41 13.57 -18.09
N TYR A 120 3.97 12.64 -17.23
CA TYR A 120 3.63 11.26 -17.62
C TYR A 120 2.12 11.09 -17.84
N LYS A 121 1.74 10.20 -18.76
CA LYS A 121 0.33 9.96 -19.16
C LYS A 121 -0.18 8.60 -18.71
N GLU A 122 0.71 7.63 -18.55
CA GLU A 122 0.41 6.28 -18.14
C GLU A 122 1.36 5.83 -17.04
N ALA A 123 0.86 5.00 -16.13
CA ALA A 123 1.68 4.32 -15.17
C ALA A 123 1.20 2.88 -14.96
N LYS A 124 2.13 1.95 -14.83
CA LYS A 124 1.86 0.58 -14.42
C LYS A 124 2.42 0.38 -13.02
N VAL A 125 1.57 0.05 -12.04
CA VAL A 125 1.98 -0.10 -10.64
C VAL A 125 1.83 -1.53 -10.17
N ALA A 126 2.86 -2.10 -9.57
CA ALA A 126 2.82 -3.45 -8.99
C ALA A 126 3.55 -3.52 -7.65
N PHE A 127 3.09 -4.42 -6.79
CA PHE A 127 3.76 -4.80 -5.55
C PHE A 127 4.55 -6.11 -5.71
N SER A 128 5.62 -6.27 -4.95
CA SER A 128 6.47 -7.46 -4.93
C SER A 128 7.01 -7.71 -3.52
N SER A 129 7.02 -8.99 -3.09
CA SER A 129 7.71 -9.37 -1.84
C SER A 129 9.22 -9.14 -1.94
N ASP A 130 9.78 -9.53 -3.08
CA ASP A 130 11.21 -9.54 -3.34
C ASP A 130 11.58 -8.47 -4.37
N PRO A 131 12.81 -7.94 -4.31
CA PRO A 131 13.27 -6.97 -5.29
C PRO A 131 13.36 -7.61 -6.68
N TRP A 132 13.00 -6.85 -7.72
CA TRP A 132 13.16 -7.28 -9.10
C TRP A 132 14.60 -7.10 -9.56
N SER A 133 15.12 -8.10 -10.28
CA SER A 133 16.41 -7.97 -10.94
C SER A 133 16.33 -7.02 -12.14
N ARG A 134 17.49 -6.55 -12.61
CA ARG A 134 17.59 -5.75 -13.85
C ARG A 134 16.92 -6.44 -15.03
N THR A 135 17.13 -7.75 -15.19
CA THR A 135 16.47 -8.54 -16.23
C THR A 135 14.94 -8.44 -16.17
N VAL A 136 14.34 -8.52 -14.97
CA VAL A 136 12.89 -8.39 -14.81
C VAL A 136 12.40 -6.99 -15.16
N LEU A 137 13.14 -5.95 -14.76
CA LEU A 137 12.83 -4.55 -15.09
C LEU A 137 12.89 -4.32 -16.61
N ASP A 138 13.95 -4.82 -17.26
CA ASP A 138 14.15 -4.71 -18.71
C ASP A 138 13.06 -5.49 -19.46
N GLU A 139 12.69 -6.68 -19.00
CA GLU A 139 11.64 -7.49 -19.62
C GLU A 139 10.27 -6.79 -19.60
N TYR A 140 9.91 -6.15 -18.48
CA TYR A 140 8.68 -5.39 -18.38
C TYR A 140 8.73 -4.10 -19.21
N GLN A 141 9.87 -3.39 -19.19
CA GLN A 141 10.06 -2.16 -19.97
C GLN A 141 10.02 -2.43 -21.49
N ASN A 142 10.55 -3.57 -21.94
CA ASN A 142 10.55 -3.98 -23.34
C ASN A 142 9.33 -4.81 -23.75
N ALA A 143 8.33 -4.95 -22.86
CA ALA A 143 7.12 -5.73 -23.09
C ALA A 143 7.35 -7.20 -23.50
N THR A 144 8.47 -7.81 -23.09
CA THR A 144 8.76 -9.24 -23.32
C THR A 144 8.20 -10.14 -22.23
N ARG A 145 7.75 -9.56 -21.12
CA ARG A 145 7.08 -10.25 -20.01
C ARG A 145 5.65 -9.74 -19.85
N PRO A 146 4.66 -10.63 -19.63
CA PRO A 146 3.26 -10.23 -19.43
C PRO A 146 3.11 -9.31 -18.21
N ASP A 147 2.43 -8.18 -18.40
CA ASP A 147 2.19 -7.16 -17.37
C ASP A 147 0.92 -7.41 -16.53
N THR A 148 0.42 -8.64 -16.49
CA THR A 148 -0.83 -9.02 -15.80
C THR A 148 -0.84 -8.75 -14.30
N ARG A 149 0.34 -8.58 -13.67
CA ARG A 149 0.47 -8.23 -12.24
C ARG A 149 0.38 -6.72 -11.96
N PHE A 150 0.36 -5.89 -13.00
CA PHE A 150 0.29 -4.45 -12.85
C PHE A 150 -1.15 -3.98 -12.83
N ILE A 151 -1.39 -2.97 -12.00
CA ILE A 151 -2.56 -2.12 -12.09
C ILE A 151 -2.22 -0.92 -12.98
N HIS A 152 -3.04 -0.69 -14.00
CA HIS A 152 -2.79 0.31 -15.04
C HIS A 152 -3.52 1.62 -14.72
N LEU A 153 -2.76 2.70 -14.81
CA LEU A 153 -3.23 4.06 -14.52
C LEU A 153 -3.16 4.91 -15.78
N THR A 154 -4.18 5.74 -15.98
CA THR A 154 -4.13 6.89 -16.88
C THR A 154 -4.03 8.16 -16.04
N LEU A 155 -3.13 9.05 -16.45
CA LEU A 155 -2.81 10.32 -15.80
C LEU A 155 -3.21 11.45 -16.74
N ALA A 156 -4.20 12.24 -16.34
CA ALA A 156 -4.66 13.39 -17.11
C ALA A 156 -5.11 14.48 -16.14
N ASP A 157 -4.73 15.74 -16.40
CA ASP A 157 -5.14 16.91 -15.60
C ASP A 157 -4.94 16.73 -14.09
N ASN A 158 -3.78 16.17 -13.70
CA ASN A 158 -3.42 15.81 -12.32
C ASN A 158 -4.35 14.77 -11.64
N GLN A 159 -5.22 14.12 -12.40
CA GLN A 159 -6.10 13.05 -11.94
C GLN A 159 -5.54 11.67 -12.31
N VAL A 160 -5.83 10.71 -11.44
CA VAL A 160 -5.51 9.29 -11.66
C VAL A 160 -6.80 8.55 -11.96
N THR A 161 -6.86 7.90 -13.11
CA THR A 161 -7.91 6.95 -13.45
C THR A 161 -7.32 5.55 -13.44
N VAL A 162 -7.87 4.66 -12.61
CA VAL A 162 -7.50 3.24 -12.58
C VAL A 162 -8.30 2.50 -13.64
N ARG A 163 -7.62 1.75 -14.52
CA ARG A 163 -8.27 1.06 -15.65
C ARG A 163 -9.02 -0.19 -15.17
N GLU A 164 -8.48 -0.87 -14.17
CA GLU A 164 -9.07 -2.03 -13.55
C GLU A 164 -10.24 -1.65 -12.64
N LYS A 165 -11.34 -2.40 -12.73
CA LYS A 165 -12.55 -2.13 -11.95
C LYS A 165 -12.32 -2.37 -10.47
N ASN A 166 -12.92 -1.52 -9.64
CA ASN A 166 -12.92 -1.64 -8.16
C ASN A 166 -11.53 -1.70 -7.52
N ARG A 167 -10.48 -1.25 -8.22
CA ARG A 167 -9.09 -1.19 -7.73
C ARG A 167 -8.72 0.16 -7.11
N SER A 168 -9.68 1.03 -6.86
CA SER A 168 -9.44 2.32 -6.23
C SER A 168 -10.56 2.78 -5.32
N LEU A 169 -10.20 3.55 -4.30
CA LEU A 169 -11.10 4.35 -3.49
C LEU A 169 -10.76 5.84 -3.66
N THR A 170 -11.78 6.69 -3.69
CA THR A 170 -11.57 8.14 -3.63
C THR A 170 -11.37 8.55 -2.18
N LEU A 171 -10.19 9.09 -1.85
CA LEU A 171 -9.90 9.64 -0.55
C LEU A 171 -10.42 11.06 -0.43
N LYS A 172 -11.15 11.28 0.67
CA LYS A 172 -11.64 12.59 1.12
C LYS A 172 -11.06 12.91 2.49
N PRO A 173 -11.03 14.19 2.89
CA PRO A 173 -10.52 14.59 4.21
C PRO A 173 -11.27 13.98 5.39
N ASP A 174 -12.52 13.52 5.21
CA ASP A 174 -13.27 12.78 6.24
C ASP A 174 -12.74 11.36 6.51
N LEU A 175 -11.79 10.87 5.69
CA LEU A 175 -11.18 9.55 5.74
C LEU A 175 -12.18 8.37 5.73
N LYS A 176 -13.46 8.60 5.40
CA LYS A 176 -14.51 7.59 5.51
C LYS A 176 -14.22 6.37 4.65
N ALA A 177 -13.63 6.58 3.48
CA ALA A 177 -13.22 5.50 2.58
C ALA A 177 -12.21 4.54 3.26
N LEU A 178 -11.27 5.08 4.05
CA LEU A 178 -10.27 4.27 4.77
C LEU A 178 -10.89 3.60 5.99
N THR A 179 -11.59 4.34 6.86
CA THR A 179 -12.17 3.78 8.09
C THR A 179 -13.26 2.73 7.82
N THR A 180 -13.91 2.81 6.66
CA THR A 180 -14.92 1.82 6.25
C THR A 180 -14.29 0.55 5.65
N ASN A 181 -13.18 0.67 4.92
CA ASN A 181 -12.70 -0.44 4.07
C ASN A 181 -11.32 -1.00 4.43
N VAL A 182 -10.51 -0.26 5.19
CA VAL A 182 -9.11 -0.61 5.47
C VAL A 182 -8.96 -1.01 6.93
N LEU A 183 -8.42 -2.21 7.17
CA LEU A 183 -8.36 -2.81 8.51
C LEU A 183 -7.60 -1.94 9.51
N GLU A 184 -6.44 -1.39 9.13
CA GLU A 184 -5.63 -0.55 10.01
C GLU A 184 -6.36 0.73 10.44
N PHE A 185 -7.42 1.16 9.73
CA PHE A 185 -8.26 2.31 10.08
C PHE A 185 -9.57 1.94 10.76
N ALA A 186 -9.80 0.64 11.02
CA ALA A 186 -11.06 0.13 11.54
C ALA A 186 -10.94 -0.49 12.94
N THR A 187 -9.74 -0.82 13.40
CA THR A 187 -9.50 -1.44 14.71
C THR A 187 -8.10 -1.13 15.26
N GLU A 188 -7.97 -1.10 16.58
CA GLU A 188 -6.69 -0.95 17.31
C GLU A 188 -5.95 -2.29 17.47
N SER A 189 -6.64 -3.42 17.35
CA SER A 189 -6.06 -4.75 17.58
C SER A 189 -6.37 -5.72 16.45
N TYR A 190 -5.42 -6.64 16.23
CA TYR A 190 -5.57 -7.79 15.35
C TYR A 190 -5.74 -9.04 16.20
N LEU A 191 -6.98 -9.51 16.32
CA LEU A 191 -7.31 -10.74 17.01
C LEU A 191 -7.05 -11.94 16.09
N ASN A 192 -6.27 -12.91 16.56
CA ASN A 192 -6.06 -14.18 15.88
C ASN A 192 -7.33 -15.05 15.96
N ILE A 193 -7.34 -16.14 15.19
CA ILE A 193 -8.46 -17.09 15.17
C ILE A 193 -8.56 -17.86 16.49
N THR A 194 -7.43 -18.15 17.13
CA THR A 194 -7.37 -18.80 18.44
C THR A 194 -7.16 -17.78 19.55
N GLY A 195 -8.04 -17.82 20.55
CA GLY A 195 -8.08 -16.86 21.66
C GLY A 195 -6.95 -17.00 22.67
N GLU A 196 -5.97 -17.89 22.47
CA GLU A 196 -4.93 -18.18 23.44
C GLU A 196 -3.54 -18.27 22.78
N GLY A 197 -2.66 -17.32 23.09
CA GLY A 197 -1.20 -17.46 22.94
C GLY A 197 -0.55 -17.05 21.61
N GLY A 198 -1.30 -16.86 20.52
CA GLY A 198 -0.74 -16.39 19.24
C GLY A 198 -0.28 -14.92 19.28
N LYS A 199 0.78 -14.57 18.54
CA LYS A 199 1.18 -13.15 18.37
C LYS A 199 0.04 -12.41 17.64
N SER A 200 -0.55 -11.44 18.32
CA SER A 200 -1.73 -10.66 17.90
C SER A 200 -1.45 -9.63 16.79
N GLU A 201 -0.65 -10.00 15.79
CA GLU A 201 -0.16 -9.08 14.76
C GLU A 201 -0.29 -9.65 13.33
N GLY A 202 -0.69 -10.91 13.18
CA GLY A 202 -0.78 -11.58 11.88
C GLY A 202 0.59 -11.81 11.21
N ALA A 203 0.59 -12.38 10.00
CA ALA A 203 1.81 -12.82 9.30
C ALA A 203 2.83 -11.70 8.99
N HIS A 204 2.37 -10.45 8.97
CA HIS A 204 3.15 -9.28 8.51
C HIS A 204 3.17 -8.13 9.51
N GLY A 205 2.80 -8.38 10.77
CA GLY A 205 2.60 -7.33 11.74
C GLY A 205 1.27 -6.59 11.56
N PHE A 206 0.86 -5.86 12.59
CA PHE A 206 -0.33 -5.01 12.56
C PHE A 206 -0.01 -3.63 13.14
N TYR A 207 -0.25 -2.59 12.34
CA TYR A 207 0.15 -1.21 12.65
C TYR A 207 -1.08 -0.30 12.52
N PRO A 208 -1.91 -0.18 13.57
CA PRO A 208 -3.16 0.58 13.49
C PRO A 208 -2.91 2.06 13.16
N ARG A 209 -3.88 2.67 12.49
CA ARG A 209 -3.95 4.07 12.06
C ARG A 209 -5.07 4.80 12.78
N MET A 210 -5.30 4.42 14.04
CA MET A 210 -6.41 4.88 14.87
C MET A 210 -6.06 6.08 15.76
N SER A 211 -4.78 6.44 15.86
CA SER A 211 -4.35 7.67 16.55
C SER A 211 -5.05 8.90 15.95
N GLN A 212 -5.83 9.60 16.78
CA GLN A 212 -6.59 10.78 16.37
C GLN A 212 -5.69 11.87 15.77
N GLU A 213 -4.54 12.13 16.38
CA GLU A 213 -3.55 13.09 15.90
C GLU A 213 -3.06 12.73 14.49
N LYS A 214 -2.73 11.46 14.26
CA LYS A 214 -2.28 10.97 12.95
C LYS A 214 -3.39 11.00 11.90
N GLN A 215 -4.63 10.70 12.28
CA GLN A 215 -5.78 10.82 11.38
C GLN A 215 -6.04 12.27 10.98
N VAL A 216 -5.95 13.23 11.91
CA VAL A 216 -6.07 14.66 11.58
C VAL A 216 -4.95 15.08 10.63
N ALA A 217 -3.71 14.65 10.86
CA ALA A 217 -2.59 14.94 9.96
C ALA A 217 -2.81 14.36 8.55
N LEU A 218 -3.32 13.13 8.44
CA LEU A 218 -3.67 12.52 7.14
C LEU A 218 -4.83 13.24 6.45
N ALA A 219 -5.89 13.58 7.19
CA ALA A 219 -7.03 14.34 6.69
C ALA A 219 -6.59 15.70 6.10
N ASN A 220 -5.76 16.43 6.84
CA ASN A 220 -5.19 17.71 6.39
C ASN A 220 -4.32 17.53 5.14
N ARG A 221 -3.51 16.46 5.07
CA ARG A 221 -2.71 16.15 3.89
C ARG A 221 -3.59 15.87 2.67
N VAL A 222 -4.66 15.09 2.83
CA VAL A 222 -5.61 14.82 1.74
C VAL A 222 -6.27 16.13 1.28
N ALA A 223 -6.71 16.99 2.19
CA ALA A 223 -7.28 18.29 1.83
C ALA A 223 -6.31 19.17 1.05
N LEU A 224 -5.05 19.25 1.50
CA LEU A 224 -4.00 20.01 0.82
C LEU A 224 -3.74 19.47 -0.59
N LEU A 225 -3.63 18.14 -0.75
CA LEU A 225 -3.40 17.51 -2.05
C LEU A 225 -4.57 17.78 -3.01
N GLN A 226 -5.81 17.69 -2.53
CA GLN A 226 -7.00 18.00 -3.33
C GLN A 226 -7.02 19.45 -3.78
N GLN A 227 -6.65 20.39 -2.90
CA GLN A 227 -6.55 21.81 -3.24
C GLN A 227 -5.41 22.07 -4.24
N GLN A 228 -4.24 21.47 -4.03
CA GLN A 228 -3.05 21.67 -4.85
C GLN A 228 -3.24 21.17 -6.29
N PHE A 229 -3.84 19.99 -6.44
CA PHE A 229 -3.99 19.34 -7.75
C PHE A 229 -5.38 19.52 -8.36
N VAL A 230 -6.33 20.12 -7.63
CA VAL A 230 -7.74 20.28 -8.03
C VAL A 230 -8.33 18.94 -8.48
N ALA A 231 -7.98 17.88 -7.76
CA ALA A 231 -8.23 16.49 -8.12
C ALA A 231 -8.49 15.63 -6.88
N PRO A 232 -9.35 14.60 -6.97
CA PRO A 232 -9.49 13.63 -5.89
C PRO A 232 -8.17 12.87 -5.67
N VAL A 233 -7.86 12.58 -4.40
CA VAL A 233 -6.72 11.71 -4.06
C VAL A 233 -7.15 10.26 -4.21
N CYS A 234 -6.37 9.47 -4.95
CA CYS A 234 -6.64 8.05 -5.19
C CYS A 234 -6.00 7.20 -4.10
N ALA A 235 -6.75 6.26 -3.51
CA ALA A 235 -6.18 5.09 -2.85
C ALA A 235 -6.25 3.91 -3.81
N LEU A 236 -5.09 3.34 -4.14
CA LEU A 236 -4.92 2.29 -5.15
C LEU A 236 -4.78 0.93 -4.48
N VAL A 237 -5.55 -0.06 -4.91
CA VAL A 237 -5.50 -1.42 -4.37
C VAL A 237 -4.64 -2.31 -5.27
N LEU A 238 -3.44 -2.64 -4.78
CA LEU A 238 -2.49 -3.53 -5.44
C LEU A 238 -2.76 -5.01 -5.12
N ASP A 239 -2.34 -5.87 -6.03
CA ASP A 239 -2.34 -7.31 -5.81
C ASP A 239 -1.18 -7.74 -4.90
N ASP A 240 -1.49 -8.61 -3.94
CA ASP A 240 -0.51 -9.28 -3.07
C ASP A 240 -0.93 -10.75 -2.83
N PRO A 241 -0.99 -11.58 -3.88
CA PRO A 241 -1.42 -12.98 -3.75
C PRO A 241 -0.50 -13.77 -2.81
N VAL A 242 0.80 -13.45 -2.78
CA VAL A 242 1.76 -14.07 -1.85
C VAL A 242 1.41 -13.74 -0.40
N GLY A 243 1.13 -12.46 -0.09
CA GLY A 243 0.74 -12.04 1.25
C GLY A 243 -0.59 -12.66 1.69
N VAL A 244 -1.57 -12.75 0.79
CA VAL A 244 -2.85 -13.45 1.06
C VAL A 244 -2.60 -14.90 1.47
N VAL A 245 -1.78 -15.64 0.72
CA VAL A 245 -1.45 -17.04 1.03
C VAL A 245 -0.70 -17.15 2.36
N GLN A 246 0.23 -16.23 2.62
CA GLN A 246 0.99 -16.19 3.87
C GLN A 246 0.08 -15.91 5.09
N GLU A 247 -0.87 -15.00 4.98
CA GLU A 247 -1.86 -14.73 6.03
C GLU A 247 -2.74 -15.95 6.33
N LEU A 248 -3.24 -16.62 5.29
CA LEU A 248 -4.03 -17.85 5.44
C LEU A 248 -3.22 -18.99 6.09
N ASN A 249 -1.96 -19.17 5.67
CA ASN A 249 -1.09 -20.20 6.24
C ASN A 249 -0.69 -19.89 7.68
N HIS A 250 -0.37 -18.64 8.00
CA HIS A 250 -0.03 -18.23 9.36
C HIS A 250 -1.19 -18.51 10.32
N ALA A 251 -2.40 -18.12 9.95
CA ALA A 251 -3.58 -18.33 10.78
C ALA A 251 -4.01 -19.80 10.90
N ARG A 252 -3.56 -20.71 10.02
CA ARG A 252 -3.72 -22.16 10.16
C ARG A 252 -2.73 -22.79 11.16
N LEU A 253 -1.53 -22.23 11.26
CA LEU A 253 -0.51 -22.70 12.21
C LEU A 253 -0.83 -22.29 13.66
N ASP A 254 -1.72 -21.31 13.83
CA ASP A 254 -2.25 -20.88 15.11
C ASP A 254 -3.44 -21.73 15.61
N VAL A 255 -3.92 -22.72 14.83
CA VAL A 255 -5.05 -23.64 15.16
C VAL A 255 -4.55 -24.99 15.67
#